data_AF-A0A4Q0AHH1-F1
#
_entry.id   AF-A0A4Q0AHH1-F1
#
_cell.length_a   1.000
_cell.length_b   1.000
_cell.length_c   1.000
_cell.angle_alpha   90.00
_cell.angle_beta   90.00
_cell.angle_gamma   90.00
#
_symmetry.space_group_name_H-M   'P 1'
#
loop_
_entity.id
_entity.type
_entity.pdbx_description
1 polymer ?
#
loop_
_entity_poly.entity_id
_entity_poly.type
_entity_poly.pdbx_seq_one_letter_code
_entity_poly.pdbx_strand_id
1 'polypeptide(L)'
;MKVRWAHSKKSGFTIVELIIVIIVIGILVAVSVVAYNGVQKNAADKAMEADLDRVSGEMQRLASQNNGVYPTTLPSDITASPNVTLTLKHSGTINYYGGGGALTPVQNGVLMSQICQDLVNEGAGNGVNQGGQTNAYITGCGNWNRGSMQITGWDSKVYTTPVTATTLLNYANTFTTNDTYNKSQESVVKNFYYELVDRQTRQGGSYPITTFWDSWATSTNGGTRAEPLPTPQAQAWYCIEATYSKYSDLRWRITDSLKIQSGSC
;
A
#
# COMPACT_ATOMS: atom_id res chain seq x y z
N MET A 1 -31.29 -18.58 85.30
CA MET A 1 -31.61 -18.33 83.88
C MET A 1 -30.42 -18.80 83.03
N LYS A 2 -30.56 -19.89 82.25
CA LYS A 2 -29.50 -20.39 81.36
C LYS A 2 -29.75 -19.86 79.95
N VAL A 3 -28.93 -18.92 79.48
CA VAL A 3 -28.97 -18.40 78.11
C VAL A 3 -28.35 -19.46 77.18
N ARG A 4 -29.16 -20.06 76.29
CA ARG A 4 -28.68 -20.98 75.26
C ARG A 4 -28.42 -20.17 73.99
N TRP A 5 -27.16 -20.02 73.62
CA TRP A 5 -26.76 -19.41 72.35
C TRP A 5 -27.05 -20.40 71.21
N ALA A 6 -27.83 -19.99 70.23
CA ALA A 6 -28.08 -20.77 69.02
C ALA A 6 -26.81 -20.80 68.17
N HIS A 7 -26.25 -21.99 67.95
CA HIS A 7 -25.09 -22.18 67.09
C HIS A 7 -25.54 -22.19 65.63
N SER A 8 -25.31 -21.10 64.89
CA SER A 8 -25.55 -21.03 63.46
C SER A 8 -24.68 -22.08 62.75
N LYS A 9 -25.29 -23.14 62.22
CA LYS A 9 -24.59 -24.12 61.38
C LYS A 9 -24.06 -23.39 60.14
N LYS A 10 -22.75 -23.14 60.07
CA LYS A 10 -22.09 -22.74 58.82
C LYS A 10 -22.16 -23.94 57.88
N SER A 11 -22.96 -23.86 56.82
CA SER A 11 -22.92 -24.84 55.73
C SER A 11 -21.58 -24.68 55.00
N GLY A 12 -20.75 -25.73 54.98
CA GLY A 12 -19.54 -25.76 54.18
C GLY A 12 -19.88 -25.91 52.69
N PHE A 13 -19.07 -25.28 51.83
CA PHE A 13 -19.12 -25.50 50.38
C PHE A 13 -18.75 -26.96 50.07
N THR A 14 -19.49 -27.61 49.18
CA THR A 14 -19.19 -28.96 48.69
C THR A 14 -18.04 -28.92 47.68
N ILE A 15 -17.30 -30.02 47.60
CA ILE A 15 -16.24 -30.19 46.59
C ILE A 15 -16.80 -30.06 45.17
N VAL A 16 -18.02 -30.56 44.93
CA VAL A 16 -18.68 -30.50 43.63
C VAL A 16 -18.97 -29.05 43.22
N GLU A 17 -19.44 -28.22 44.14
CA GLU A 17 -19.68 -26.79 43.86
C GLU A 17 -18.38 -26.07 43.48
N LEU A 18 -17.26 -26.38 44.13
CA LEU A 18 -15.96 -25.80 43.78
C LEU A 18 -15.46 -26.29 42.41
N ILE A 19 -15.65 -27.58 42.09
CA ILE A 19 -15.24 -28.17 40.81
C ILE A 19 -15.99 -27.54 39.63
N ILE A 20 -17.30 -27.32 39.76
CA ILE A 20 -18.08 -26.71 38.68
C ILE A 20 -17.60 -25.28 38.42
N VAL A 21 -17.29 -24.51 39.48
CA VAL A 21 -16.82 -23.12 39.35
C VAL A 21 -15.49 -23.05 38.58
N ILE A 22 -14.51 -23.91 38.89
CA ILE A 22 -13.23 -23.89 38.17
C ILE A 22 -13.38 -24.32 36.71
N ILE A 23 -14.30 -25.25 36.40
CA ILE A 23 -14.58 -25.66 35.02
C ILE A 23 -15.18 -24.50 34.24
N VAL A 24 -16.16 -23.81 34.82
CA VAL A 24 -16.79 -22.64 34.19
C VAL A 24 -15.78 -21.52 33.94
N ILE A 25 -14.93 -21.21 34.94
CA ILE A 25 -13.86 -20.21 34.77
C ILE A 25 -12.88 -20.64 33.67
N GLY A 26 -12.51 -21.93 33.62
CA GLY A 26 -11.62 -22.46 32.59
C GLY A 26 -12.17 -22.26 31.18
N ILE A 27 -13.45 -22.55 30.96
CA ILE A 27 -14.12 -22.35 29.67
C ILE A 27 -14.17 -20.85 29.32
N LEU A 28 -14.53 -20.00 30.29
CA LEU A 28 -14.62 -18.55 30.07
C LEU A 28 -13.26 -17.93 29.72
N VAL A 29 -12.19 -18.32 30.39
CA VAL A 29 -10.83 -17.84 30.10
C VAL A 29 -10.41 -18.27 28.70
N ALA A 30 -10.63 -19.53 28.32
CA ALA A 30 -10.24 -20.03 27.00
C ALA A 30 -10.90 -19.25 25.85
N VAL A 31 -12.22 -19.03 25.91
CA VAL A 31 -12.95 -18.25 24.90
C VAL A 31 -12.49 -16.78 24.91
N SER A 32 -12.28 -16.21 26.10
CA SER A 32 -11.87 -14.81 26.24
C SER A 32 -10.51 -14.52 25.60
N VAL A 33 -9.54 -15.43 25.73
CA VAL A 33 -8.19 -15.24 25.15
C VAL A 33 -8.23 -15.18 23.62
N VAL A 34 -9.00 -16.06 22.97
CA VAL A 34 -9.13 -16.06 21.50
C VAL A 34 -9.79 -14.78 21.01
N ALA A 35 -10.88 -14.35 21.66
CA ALA A 35 -11.56 -13.12 21.33
C ALA A 35 -10.67 -11.88 21.54
N TYR A 36 -9.88 -11.85 22.61
CA TYR A 36 -9.01 -10.74 22.96
C TYR A 36 -7.94 -10.46 21.91
N ASN A 37 -7.38 -11.49 21.27
CA ASN A 37 -6.40 -11.32 20.18
C ASN A 37 -7.01 -10.61 18.96
N GLY A 38 -8.26 -10.92 18.60
CA GLY A 38 -8.98 -10.25 17.53
C GLY A 38 -9.29 -8.79 17.87
N VAL A 39 -9.73 -8.53 19.11
CA VAL A 39 -9.99 -7.17 19.60
C VAL A 39 -8.72 -6.31 19.58
N GLN A 40 -7.57 -6.85 20.03
CA GLN A 40 -6.31 -6.13 19.97
C GLN A 40 -5.89 -5.79 18.53
N LYS A 41 -6.07 -6.72 17.59
CA LYS A 41 -5.74 -6.48 16.18
C LYS A 41 -6.61 -5.39 15.58
N ASN A 42 -7.93 -5.42 15.83
CA ASN A 42 -8.85 -4.38 15.36
C ASN A 42 -8.56 -3.01 16.01
N ALA A 43 -8.18 -2.99 17.29
CA ALA A 43 -7.78 -1.75 17.96
C ALA A 43 -6.48 -1.18 17.37
N ALA A 44 -5.50 -2.04 17.04
CA ALA A 44 -4.28 -1.65 16.35
C ALA A 44 -4.58 -1.06 14.96
N ASP A 45 -5.44 -1.73 14.20
CA ASP A 45 -5.91 -1.29 12.88
C ASP A 45 -6.49 0.13 12.92
N LYS A 46 -7.43 0.37 13.83
CA LYS A 46 -8.06 1.68 14.02
C LYS A 46 -7.13 2.74 14.57
N ALA A 47 -6.19 2.37 15.44
CA ALA A 47 -5.17 3.31 15.92
C ALA A 47 -4.27 3.80 14.77
N MET A 48 -3.86 2.90 13.87
CA MET A 48 -3.05 3.25 12.71
C MET A 48 -3.79 4.17 11.74
N GLU A 49 -5.07 3.87 11.44
CA GLU A 49 -5.90 4.72 10.59
C GLU A 49 -6.06 6.12 11.20
N ALA A 50 -6.35 6.21 12.51
CA ALA A 50 -6.51 7.50 13.20
C ALA A 50 -5.21 8.31 13.26
N ASP A 51 -4.07 7.65 13.45
CA ASP A 51 -2.76 8.29 13.41
C ASP A 51 -2.41 8.84 12.03
N LEU A 52 -2.74 8.09 10.96
CA LEU A 52 -2.57 8.54 9.58
C LEU A 52 -3.46 9.73 9.26
N ASP A 53 -4.72 9.72 9.69
CA ASP A 53 -5.64 10.84 9.50
C ASP A 53 -5.12 12.10 10.19
N ARG A 54 -4.71 11.99 11.46
CA ARG A 54 -4.13 13.12 12.22
C ARG A 54 -2.88 13.69 11.56
N VAL A 55 -1.92 12.85 11.18
CA VAL A 55 -0.70 13.35 10.53
C VAL A 55 -0.99 13.96 9.17
N SER A 56 -1.96 13.43 8.41
CA SER A 56 -2.36 14.00 7.12
C SER A 56 -2.93 15.40 7.25
N GLY A 57 -3.75 15.66 8.27
CA GLY A 57 -4.27 16.99 8.57
C GLY A 57 -3.15 17.98 8.91
N GLU A 58 -2.15 17.55 9.65
CA GLU A 58 -0.98 18.38 9.97
C GLU A 58 -0.11 18.66 8.74
N MET A 59 0.10 17.65 7.89
CA MET A 59 0.79 17.82 6.61
C MET A 59 0.09 18.85 5.72
N GLN A 60 -1.25 18.83 5.66
CA GLN A 60 -2.03 19.84 4.95
C GLN A 60 -1.90 21.24 5.55
N ARG A 61 -1.95 21.34 6.87
CA ARG A 61 -1.80 22.60 7.59
C ARG A 61 -0.46 23.25 7.28
N LEU A 62 0.61 22.46 7.34
CA LEU A 62 1.97 22.93 7.03
C LEU A 62 2.14 23.27 5.54
N ALA A 63 1.59 22.46 4.64
CA ALA A 63 1.59 22.79 3.21
C ALA A 63 0.87 24.12 2.93
N SER A 64 -0.26 24.37 3.58
CA SER A 64 -1.03 25.62 3.44
C SER A 64 -0.25 26.84 3.92
N GLN A 65 0.65 26.66 4.88
CA GLN A 65 1.57 27.71 5.37
C GLN A 65 2.82 27.86 4.51
N ASN A 66 3.12 26.89 3.65
CA ASN A 66 4.35 26.80 2.85
C ASN A 66 4.05 26.74 1.35
N ASN A 67 3.15 27.61 0.87
CA ASN A 67 2.79 27.75 -0.55
C ASN A 67 2.38 26.43 -1.23
N GLY A 68 1.70 25.54 -0.50
CA GLY A 68 1.27 24.23 -0.98
C GLY A 68 2.35 23.14 -0.96
N VAL A 69 3.54 23.41 -0.44
CA VAL A 69 4.65 22.43 -0.39
C VAL A 69 4.66 21.67 0.92
N TYR A 70 4.56 20.34 0.82
CA TYR A 70 4.60 19.46 1.98
C TYR A 70 5.99 19.41 2.64
N PRO A 71 6.06 19.27 3.98
CA PRO A 71 7.31 19.00 4.68
C PRO A 71 8.01 17.73 4.17
N THR A 72 9.35 17.73 4.15
CA THR A 72 10.16 16.56 3.77
C THR A 72 10.47 15.62 4.93
N THR A 73 10.03 15.98 6.14
CA THR A 73 10.13 15.18 7.36
C THR A 73 8.80 15.22 8.09
N LEU A 74 8.50 14.17 8.86
CA LEU A 74 7.34 14.22 9.75
C LEU A 74 7.51 15.34 10.79
N PRO A 75 6.43 16.09 11.10
CA PRO A 75 6.44 17.07 12.17
C PRO A 75 6.77 16.42 13.51
N SER A 76 7.63 17.04 14.31
CA SER A 76 8.16 16.46 15.57
C SER A 76 7.13 16.37 16.70
N ASP A 77 6.03 17.10 16.58
CA ASP A 77 4.89 17.11 17.51
C ASP A 77 3.90 15.96 17.27
N ILE A 78 4.03 15.25 16.15
CA ILE A 78 3.21 14.06 15.87
C ILE A 78 3.69 12.90 16.75
N THR A 79 2.88 12.59 17.76
CA THR A 79 3.13 11.45 18.65
C THR A 79 2.24 10.29 18.26
N ALA A 80 2.78 9.28 17.57
CA ALA A 80 2.06 8.07 17.21
C ALA A 80 1.51 7.31 18.43
N SER A 81 0.42 6.58 18.24
CA SER A 81 -0.18 5.70 19.24
C SER A 81 0.82 4.59 19.64
N PRO A 82 0.66 3.98 20.83
CA PRO A 82 1.56 2.92 21.28
C PRO A 82 1.69 1.79 20.25
N ASN A 83 2.93 1.38 19.98
CA ASN A 83 3.30 0.34 19.00
C ASN A 83 3.04 0.68 17.51
N VAL A 84 2.55 1.88 17.21
CA VAL A 84 2.44 2.39 15.83
C VAL A 84 3.73 3.12 15.47
N THR A 85 4.26 2.87 14.29
CA THR A 85 5.35 3.64 13.69
C THR A 85 4.84 4.33 12.43
N LEU A 86 4.92 5.66 12.41
CA LEU A 86 4.66 6.47 11.23
C LEU A 86 5.99 6.77 10.51
N THR A 87 6.02 6.60 9.20
CA THR A 87 7.21 6.89 8.38
C THR A 87 6.81 7.67 7.14
N LEU A 88 7.35 8.87 6.97
CA LEU A 88 7.27 9.60 5.69
C LEU A 88 8.23 8.93 4.70
N LYS A 89 7.67 8.29 3.68
CA LYS A 89 8.46 7.61 2.64
C LYS A 89 8.80 8.53 1.49
N HIS A 90 7.85 9.37 1.11
CA HIS A 90 7.98 10.28 -0.02
C HIS A 90 7.40 11.64 0.33
N SER A 91 8.06 12.71 -0.09
CA SER A 91 7.53 14.08 -0.07
C SER A 91 8.25 14.91 -1.13
N GLY A 92 7.51 15.73 -1.86
CA GLY A 92 8.08 16.61 -2.89
C GLY A 92 7.06 17.07 -3.91
N THR A 93 7.51 17.27 -5.14
CA THR A 93 6.68 17.72 -6.26
C THR A 93 6.76 16.69 -7.38
N ILE A 94 5.62 16.39 -7.99
CA ILE A 94 5.49 15.52 -9.15
C ILE A 94 4.89 16.30 -10.33
N ASN A 95 5.11 15.78 -11.53
CA ASN A 95 4.41 16.23 -12.72
C ASN A 95 2.99 15.64 -12.73
N TYR A 96 1.98 16.51 -12.72
CA TYR A 96 0.57 16.13 -12.82
C TYR A 96 0.02 16.52 -14.19
N TYR A 97 -0.55 15.55 -14.91
CA TYR A 97 -1.03 15.73 -16.27
C TYR A 97 -2.56 15.86 -16.36
N GLY A 98 -3.29 15.66 -15.26
CA GLY A 98 -4.76 15.81 -15.21
C GLY A 98 -5.27 17.25 -15.07
N GLY A 99 -4.37 18.23 -15.02
CA GLY A 99 -4.68 19.64 -14.71
C GLY A 99 -5.48 20.38 -15.79
N GLY A 100 -5.37 19.93 -17.04
CA GLY A 100 -6.09 20.51 -18.19
C GLY A 100 -7.42 19.81 -18.52
N GLY A 101 -7.85 18.87 -17.69
CA GLY A 101 -8.97 17.96 -17.95
C GLY A 101 -8.54 16.49 -17.96
N ALA A 102 -9.50 15.59 -18.16
CA ALA A 102 -9.21 14.17 -18.27
C ALA A 102 -8.32 13.89 -19.49
N LEU A 103 -7.25 13.11 -19.29
CA LEU A 103 -6.39 12.65 -20.38
C LEU A 103 -7.21 11.89 -21.42
N THR A 104 -6.86 12.04 -22.70
CA THR A 104 -7.42 11.18 -23.75
C THR A 104 -7.05 9.72 -23.48
N PRO A 105 -7.80 8.74 -24.03
CA PRO A 105 -7.45 7.33 -23.87
C PRO A 105 -6.01 6.99 -24.26
N VAL A 106 -5.49 7.59 -25.34
CA VAL A 106 -4.11 7.39 -25.79
C VAL A 106 -3.11 8.09 -24.87
N GLN A 107 -3.37 9.34 -24.46
CA GLN A 107 -2.50 10.04 -23.50
C GLN A 107 -2.38 9.29 -22.18
N ASN A 108 -3.47 8.68 -21.70
CA ASN A 108 -3.47 7.87 -20.50
C ASN A 108 -2.52 6.65 -20.63
N GLY A 109 -2.50 6.02 -21.81
CA GLY A 109 -1.53 4.97 -22.15
C GLY A 109 -0.09 5.47 -22.33
N VAL A 110 0.11 6.67 -22.89
CA VAL A 110 1.43 7.32 -23.00
C VAL A 110 2.00 7.63 -21.62
N LEU A 111 1.17 8.14 -20.69
CA LEU A 111 1.58 8.38 -19.31
C LEU A 111 2.05 7.10 -18.63
N MET A 112 1.30 6.01 -18.78
CA MET A 112 1.67 4.69 -18.27
C MET A 112 3.04 4.26 -18.78
N SER A 113 3.31 4.42 -20.07
CA SER A 113 4.61 4.10 -20.63
C SER A 113 5.74 4.96 -20.09
N GLN A 114 5.51 6.27 -19.95
CA GLN A 114 6.52 7.19 -19.42
C GLN A 114 6.89 6.79 -17.99
N ILE A 115 5.89 6.58 -17.13
CA ILE A 115 6.09 6.17 -15.74
C ILE A 115 6.82 4.84 -15.66
N CYS A 116 6.44 3.87 -16.48
CA CYS A 116 7.08 2.56 -16.50
C CYS A 116 8.57 2.66 -16.86
N GLN A 117 8.91 3.50 -17.83
CA GLN A 117 10.30 3.76 -18.20
C GLN A 117 11.06 4.55 -17.12
N ASP A 118 10.42 5.53 -16.49
CA ASP A 118 11.01 6.32 -15.40
C ASP A 118 11.37 5.41 -14.21
N LEU A 119 10.47 4.51 -13.81
CA LEU A 119 10.74 3.53 -12.75
C LEU A 119 11.94 2.64 -13.07
N VAL A 120 12.07 2.20 -14.31
CA VAL A 120 13.23 1.40 -14.75
C VAL A 120 14.51 2.24 -14.67
N ASN A 121 14.48 3.48 -15.14
CA ASN A 121 15.63 4.39 -15.13
C ASN A 121 16.07 4.76 -13.69
N GLU A 122 15.12 4.86 -12.77
CA GLU A 122 15.35 5.08 -11.34
C GLU A 122 15.87 3.82 -10.62
N GLY A 123 15.93 2.68 -11.31
CA GLY A 123 16.40 1.42 -10.75
C GLY A 123 15.38 0.69 -9.89
N ALA A 124 14.09 1.03 -9.97
CA ALA A 124 13.02 0.33 -9.25
C ALA A 124 12.89 -1.14 -9.66
N GLY A 125 13.41 -1.51 -10.84
CA GLY A 125 13.50 -2.89 -11.31
C GLY A 125 14.73 -3.67 -10.82
N ASN A 126 15.60 -3.05 -10.01
CA ASN A 126 16.86 -3.64 -9.55
C ASN A 126 16.77 -4.15 -8.11
N GLY A 127 17.51 -5.21 -7.79
CA GLY A 127 17.70 -5.66 -6.41
C GLY A 127 18.99 -6.44 -6.21
N VAL A 128 19.37 -6.61 -4.95
CA VAL A 128 20.63 -7.26 -4.57
C VAL A 128 20.42 -8.75 -4.32
N ASN A 129 21.19 -9.59 -5.01
CA ASN A 129 21.18 -11.03 -4.82
C ASN A 129 21.94 -11.47 -3.55
N GLN A 130 21.91 -12.76 -3.21
CA GLN A 130 22.61 -13.28 -2.02
C GLN A 130 24.13 -13.04 -2.05
N GLY A 131 24.74 -12.91 -3.23
CA GLY A 131 26.16 -12.59 -3.40
C GLY A 131 26.50 -11.11 -3.25
N GLY A 132 25.52 -10.24 -2.99
CA GLY A 132 25.71 -8.80 -2.86
C GLY A 132 25.78 -8.05 -4.19
N GLN A 133 25.50 -8.71 -5.33
CA GLN A 133 25.48 -8.07 -6.64
C GLN A 133 24.09 -7.53 -6.97
N THR A 134 24.05 -6.37 -7.64
CA THR A 134 22.80 -5.79 -8.14
C THR A 134 22.41 -6.41 -9.46
N ASN A 135 21.20 -6.98 -9.52
CA ASN A 135 20.58 -7.54 -10.71
C ASN A 135 19.36 -6.73 -11.12
N ALA A 136 19.17 -6.56 -12.43
CA ALA A 136 17.98 -5.94 -13.02
C ALA A 136 16.93 -7.02 -13.31
N TYR A 137 15.95 -7.17 -12.43
CA TYR A 137 14.87 -8.16 -12.56
C TYR A 137 13.78 -7.68 -13.50
N ILE A 138 13.52 -6.37 -13.51
CA ILE A 138 12.71 -5.67 -14.51
C ILE A 138 13.64 -4.74 -15.28
N THR A 139 13.65 -4.89 -16.60
CA THR A 139 14.64 -4.27 -17.49
C THR A 139 14.06 -3.20 -18.38
N GLY A 140 12.73 -3.10 -18.48
CA GLY A 140 12.10 -2.15 -19.38
C GLY A 140 10.60 -2.32 -19.50
N CYS A 141 10.00 -1.44 -20.28
CA CYS A 141 8.62 -1.52 -20.70
C CYS A 141 8.56 -1.21 -22.20
N GLY A 142 7.79 -1.96 -22.96
CA GLY A 142 7.85 -1.91 -24.41
C GLY A 142 6.75 -2.68 -25.10
N ASN A 143 6.96 -2.92 -26.39
CA ASN A 143 5.98 -3.58 -27.26
C ASN A 143 4.60 -2.91 -27.21
N TRP A 144 4.63 -1.57 -27.21
CA TRP A 144 3.43 -0.73 -27.21
C TRP A 144 2.74 -0.84 -28.58
N ASN A 145 1.59 -1.50 -28.54
CA ASN A 145 0.63 -1.55 -29.64
C ASN A 145 -0.71 -1.09 -29.07
N ARG A 146 -1.64 -0.63 -29.92
CA ARG A 146 -2.95 -0.14 -29.47
C ARG A 146 -3.67 -1.07 -28.48
N GLY A 147 -3.46 -2.38 -28.63
CA GLY A 147 -4.11 -3.43 -27.86
C GLY A 147 -3.27 -4.05 -26.74
N SER A 148 -2.01 -3.67 -26.55
CA SER A 148 -1.17 -4.29 -25.51
C SER A 148 0.04 -3.46 -25.09
N MET A 149 0.52 -3.74 -23.90
CA MET A 149 1.84 -3.34 -23.40
C MET A 149 2.61 -4.54 -22.89
N GLN A 150 3.93 -4.42 -22.76
CA GLN A 150 4.78 -5.43 -22.17
C GLN A 150 5.70 -4.81 -21.13
N ILE A 151 5.78 -5.42 -19.95
CA ILE A 151 6.83 -5.14 -18.97
C ILE A 151 7.88 -6.23 -19.15
N THR A 152 9.10 -5.83 -19.49
CA THR A 152 10.21 -6.74 -19.78
C THR A 152 11.10 -6.93 -18.57
N GLY A 153 11.60 -8.14 -18.43
CA GLY A 153 12.43 -8.56 -17.32
C GLY A 153 12.66 -10.06 -17.38
N TRP A 154 13.16 -10.62 -16.29
CA TRP A 154 13.41 -12.06 -16.18
C TRP A 154 12.10 -12.88 -16.34
N ASP A 155 10.98 -12.35 -15.85
CA ASP A 155 9.63 -12.83 -16.16
C ASP A 155 8.84 -11.75 -16.90
N SER A 156 9.04 -11.67 -18.22
CA SER A 156 8.38 -10.68 -19.07
C SER A 156 6.88 -10.96 -19.20
N LYS A 157 6.05 -9.93 -18.96
CA LYS A 157 4.58 -10.05 -19.04
C LYS A 157 3.98 -9.09 -20.05
N VAL A 158 3.07 -9.62 -20.87
CA VAL A 158 2.25 -8.85 -21.82
C VAL A 158 0.87 -8.66 -21.22
N TYR A 159 0.38 -7.42 -21.24
CA TYR A 159 -0.96 -7.04 -20.80
C TYR A 159 -1.75 -6.53 -21.99
N THR A 160 -2.90 -7.16 -22.27
CA THR A 160 -3.83 -6.73 -23.31
C THR A 160 -4.81 -5.69 -22.78
N THR A 161 -5.17 -4.69 -23.58
CA THR A 161 -6.18 -3.71 -23.18
C THR A 161 -7.59 -4.35 -23.12
N PRO A 162 -8.45 -3.95 -22.17
CA PRO A 162 -8.23 -2.94 -21.13
C PRO A 162 -7.30 -3.43 -20.00
N VAL A 163 -6.24 -2.67 -19.70
CA VAL A 163 -5.34 -2.94 -18.58
C VAL A 163 -5.93 -2.31 -17.32
N THR A 164 -6.20 -3.11 -16.28
CA THR A 164 -6.71 -2.62 -14.99
C THR A 164 -5.61 -2.62 -13.93
N ALA A 165 -5.73 -1.73 -12.93
CA ALA A 165 -4.85 -1.74 -11.76
C ALA A 165 -4.87 -3.12 -11.07
N THR A 166 -6.04 -3.74 -10.95
CA THR A 166 -6.21 -5.07 -10.35
C THR A 166 -5.43 -6.14 -11.09
N THR A 167 -5.43 -6.13 -12.43
CA THR A 167 -4.66 -7.12 -13.21
C THR A 167 -3.16 -7.00 -12.95
N LEU A 168 -2.65 -5.78 -12.84
CA LEU A 168 -1.24 -5.49 -12.53
C LEU A 168 -0.89 -5.93 -11.09
N LEU A 169 -1.69 -5.51 -10.11
CA LEU A 169 -1.45 -5.82 -8.70
C LEU A 169 -1.67 -7.30 -8.37
N ASN A 170 -2.57 -8.00 -9.06
CA ASN A 170 -2.73 -9.44 -8.89
C ASN A 170 -1.45 -10.17 -9.28
N TYR A 171 -0.88 -9.86 -10.45
CA TYR A 171 0.41 -10.42 -10.85
C TYR A 171 1.50 -10.12 -9.81
N ALA A 172 1.60 -8.87 -9.37
CA ALA A 172 2.56 -8.45 -8.36
C ALA A 172 2.46 -9.24 -7.04
N ASN A 173 1.24 -9.59 -6.62
CA ASN A 173 1.00 -10.33 -5.38
C ASN A 173 1.15 -11.85 -5.53
N THR A 174 0.96 -12.39 -6.74
CA THR A 174 1.08 -13.83 -7.00
C THR A 174 2.45 -14.24 -7.53
N PHE A 175 3.29 -13.29 -7.93
CA PHE A 175 4.63 -13.58 -8.44
C PHE A 175 5.50 -14.18 -7.34
N THR A 176 6.02 -15.38 -7.60
CA THR A 176 6.97 -16.08 -6.74
C THR A 176 8.08 -16.69 -7.58
N THR A 177 9.25 -16.87 -6.99
CA THR A 177 10.38 -17.54 -7.64
C THR A 177 10.97 -18.61 -6.73
N ASN A 178 11.37 -19.75 -7.31
CA ASN A 178 12.13 -20.78 -6.59
C ASN A 178 13.64 -20.44 -6.53
N ASP A 179 14.05 -19.32 -7.12
CA ASP A 179 15.42 -18.86 -7.12
C ASP A 179 15.81 -18.31 -5.73
N THR A 180 16.46 -19.17 -4.96
CA THR A 180 16.97 -18.79 -3.64
C THR A 180 18.08 -17.76 -3.72
N TYR A 181 18.90 -17.74 -4.77
CA TYR A 181 20.03 -16.83 -4.93
C TYR A 181 19.56 -15.40 -5.23
N ASN A 182 18.49 -15.25 -6.01
CA ASN A 182 17.88 -13.96 -6.36
C ASN A 182 16.61 -13.66 -5.55
N LYS A 183 16.60 -13.97 -4.25
CA LYS A 183 15.40 -13.86 -3.40
C LYS A 183 14.77 -12.45 -3.37
N SER A 184 15.54 -11.40 -3.62
CA SER A 184 15.02 -10.03 -3.73
C SER A 184 14.10 -9.82 -4.93
N GLN A 185 14.10 -10.73 -5.92
CA GLN A 185 13.29 -10.62 -7.13
C GLN A 185 11.81 -10.47 -6.81
N GLU A 186 11.27 -11.22 -5.84
CA GLU A 186 9.84 -11.16 -5.48
C GLU A 186 9.45 -9.78 -4.97
N SER A 187 10.24 -9.22 -4.04
CA SER A 187 9.96 -7.89 -3.48
C SER A 187 10.17 -6.79 -4.51
N VAL A 188 11.18 -6.89 -5.38
CA VAL A 188 11.42 -5.92 -6.46
C VAL A 188 10.27 -5.92 -7.46
N VAL A 189 9.85 -7.09 -7.95
CA VAL A 189 8.71 -7.20 -8.87
C VAL A 189 7.44 -6.65 -8.21
N LYS A 190 7.17 -7.04 -6.96
CA LYS A 190 6.02 -6.53 -6.24
C LYS A 190 6.05 -5.00 -6.17
N ASN A 191 7.12 -4.42 -5.64
CA ASN A 191 7.24 -2.98 -5.44
C ASN A 191 7.14 -2.20 -6.76
N PHE A 192 7.76 -2.68 -7.84
CA PHE A 192 7.69 -2.03 -9.15
C PHE A 192 6.25 -1.87 -9.65
N TYR A 193 5.43 -2.91 -9.56
CA TYR A 193 4.05 -2.87 -10.02
C TYR A 193 3.15 -2.00 -9.13
N TYR A 194 3.38 -2.01 -7.82
CA TYR A 194 2.69 -1.10 -6.90
C TYR A 194 3.04 0.36 -7.21
N GLU A 195 4.32 0.68 -7.39
CA GLU A 195 4.78 2.02 -7.76
C GLU A 195 4.26 2.45 -9.14
N LEU A 196 4.19 1.55 -10.12
CA LEU A 196 3.63 1.84 -11.44
C LEU A 196 2.15 2.24 -11.34
N VAL A 197 1.36 1.44 -10.62
CA VAL A 197 -0.08 1.70 -10.42
C VAL A 197 -0.29 3.00 -9.66
N ASP A 198 0.50 3.20 -8.62
CA ASP A 198 0.43 4.37 -7.76
C ASP A 198 0.83 5.65 -8.52
N ARG A 199 1.97 5.66 -9.22
CA ARG A 199 2.38 6.82 -10.02
C ARG A 199 1.38 7.15 -11.12
N GLN A 200 0.76 6.15 -11.76
CA GLN A 200 -0.25 6.39 -12.78
C GLN A 200 -1.40 7.24 -12.24
N THR A 201 -1.97 6.87 -11.09
CA THR A 201 -3.10 7.60 -10.52
C THR A 201 -2.66 8.97 -10.00
N ARG A 202 -1.47 9.06 -9.40
CA ARG A 202 -0.91 10.31 -8.86
C ARG A 202 -0.60 11.35 -9.91
N GLN A 203 -0.13 10.94 -11.08
CA GLN A 203 0.21 11.87 -12.16
C GLN A 203 -1.02 12.22 -13.05
N GLY A 204 -2.23 11.85 -12.62
CA GLY A 204 -3.49 12.20 -13.30
C GLY A 204 -3.98 11.19 -14.32
N GLY A 205 -3.34 10.02 -14.39
CA GLY A 205 -3.82 8.87 -15.14
C GLY A 205 -5.00 8.18 -14.47
N SER A 206 -5.69 7.35 -15.25
CA SER A 206 -6.84 6.58 -14.77
C SER A 206 -6.79 5.13 -15.24
N TYR A 207 -7.53 4.27 -14.55
CA TYR A 207 -7.75 2.89 -14.98
C TYR A 207 -9.25 2.68 -15.32
N PRO A 208 -9.58 1.81 -16.29
CA PRO A 208 -8.66 1.01 -17.10
C PRO A 208 -7.95 1.81 -18.21
N ILE A 209 -6.75 1.36 -18.59
CA ILE A 209 -6.10 1.81 -19.83
C ILE A 209 -6.74 1.04 -20.99
N THR A 210 -7.57 1.72 -21.78
CA THR A 210 -8.37 1.10 -22.84
C THR A 210 -7.64 0.98 -24.18
N THR A 211 -6.64 1.83 -24.43
CA THR A 211 -5.81 1.80 -25.63
C THR A 211 -4.42 2.36 -25.32
N PHE A 212 -3.43 1.91 -26.09
CA PHE A 212 -2.15 2.61 -26.23
C PHE A 212 -2.06 3.21 -27.64
N TRP A 213 -0.84 3.43 -28.12
CA TRP A 213 -0.53 3.73 -29.51
C TRP A 213 0.17 2.56 -30.17
N ASP A 214 0.14 2.54 -31.49
CA ASP A 214 0.95 1.67 -32.31
C ASP A 214 2.31 2.33 -32.53
N SER A 215 3.39 1.74 -32.03
CA SER A 215 4.75 2.28 -32.17
C SER A 215 5.21 2.51 -33.62
N TRP A 216 4.56 1.85 -34.59
CA TRP A 216 4.79 1.99 -36.03
C TRP A 216 3.82 2.97 -36.73
N ALA A 217 2.87 3.57 -36.02
CA ALA A 217 1.91 4.49 -36.61
C ALA A 217 2.56 5.80 -37.07
N THR A 218 2.23 6.22 -38.29
CA THR A 218 2.65 7.47 -38.92
C THR A 218 1.42 8.30 -39.27
N SER A 219 1.61 9.51 -39.83
CA SER A 219 0.50 10.37 -40.26
C SER A 219 -0.30 9.82 -41.44
N THR A 220 0.18 8.77 -42.13
CA THR A 220 -0.39 8.29 -43.40
C THR A 220 -0.81 6.82 -43.40
N ASN A 221 -0.50 6.03 -42.37
CA ASN A 221 -0.67 4.57 -42.38
C ASN A 221 -1.82 4.03 -41.49
N GLY A 222 -2.69 4.90 -40.96
CA GLY A 222 -3.94 4.50 -40.30
C GLY A 222 -3.81 3.82 -38.92
N GLY A 223 -2.61 3.72 -38.34
CA GLY A 223 -2.42 3.24 -36.97
C GLY A 223 -2.78 4.28 -35.91
N THR A 224 -2.99 3.85 -34.66
CA THR A 224 -3.24 4.77 -33.54
C THR A 224 -1.93 5.46 -33.18
N ARG A 225 -1.84 6.79 -33.36
CA ARG A 225 -0.61 7.55 -33.10
C ARG A 225 -0.45 7.86 -31.61
N ALA A 226 0.79 7.94 -31.14
CA ALA A 226 1.07 8.48 -29.82
C ALA A 226 0.60 9.94 -29.75
N GLU A 227 -0.06 10.28 -28.65
CA GLU A 227 -0.47 11.65 -28.35
C GLU A 227 0.48 12.22 -27.30
N PRO A 228 1.05 13.41 -27.52
CA PRO A 228 1.88 14.04 -26.51
C PRO A 228 1.05 14.32 -25.25
N LEU A 229 1.67 14.12 -24.09
CA LEU A 229 1.08 14.53 -22.83
C LEU A 229 0.91 16.06 -22.81
N PRO A 230 -0.15 16.57 -22.15
CA PRO A 230 -0.29 18.00 -21.94
C PRO A 230 0.86 18.54 -21.10
N THR A 231 1.04 19.87 -21.07
CA THR A 231 2.02 20.51 -20.18
C THR A 231 1.74 20.10 -18.72
N PRO A 232 2.71 19.48 -18.02
CA PRO A 232 2.49 19.07 -16.65
C PRO A 232 2.34 20.28 -15.73
N GLN A 233 1.51 20.12 -14.71
CA GLN A 233 1.43 21.03 -13.58
C GLN A 233 2.24 20.45 -12.41
N ALA A 234 2.98 21.30 -11.71
CA ALA A 234 3.64 20.90 -10.48
C ALA A 234 2.59 20.62 -9.40
N GLN A 235 2.51 19.38 -8.92
CA GLN A 235 1.65 18.99 -7.81
C GLN A 235 2.51 18.53 -6.64
N ALA A 236 2.30 19.13 -5.47
CA ALA A 236 2.92 18.67 -4.25
C ALA A 236 2.33 17.32 -3.83
N TRP A 237 3.19 16.41 -3.40
CA TRP A 237 2.83 15.04 -3.05
C TRP A 237 3.55 14.60 -1.78
N TYR A 238 2.92 13.72 -1.02
CA TYR A 238 3.58 12.95 0.04
C TYR A 238 2.97 11.56 0.19
N CYS A 239 3.71 10.64 0.80
CA CYS A 239 3.20 9.33 1.22
C CYS A 239 3.76 8.96 2.58
N ILE A 240 2.87 8.71 3.54
CA ILE A 240 3.20 8.28 4.90
C ILE A 240 2.68 6.86 5.09
N GLU A 241 3.50 6.00 5.65
CA GLU A 241 3.13 4.66 6.08
C GLU A 241 2.91 4.60 7.58
N ALA A 242 1.95 3.78 8.00
CA ALA A 242 1.84 3.28 9.35
C ALA A 242 2.12 1.77 9.38
N THR A 243 2.92 1.34 10.35
CA THR A 243 3.13 -0.08 10.67
C THR A 243 2.93 -0.35 12.15
N TYR A 244 2.52 -1.57 12.53
CA TYR A 244 2.38 -1.98 13.92
C TYR A 244 3.45 -3.00 14.33
N SER A 245 4.05 -2.84 15.50
CA SER A 245 5.18 -3.68 15.94
C SER A 245 4.85 -5.19 16.05
N LYS A 246 3.63 -5.52 16.50
CA LYS A 246 3.16 -6.91 16.68
C LYS A 246 2.56 -7.52 15.41
N TYR A 247 1.99 -6.72 14.52
CA TYR A 247 1.19 -7.18 13.37
C TYR A 247 1.85 -6.70 12.08
N SER A 248 2.80 -7.48 11.54
CA SER A 248 3.55 -7.11 10.34
C SER A 248 2.71 -7.10 9.06
N ASP A 249 1.54 -7.75 9.09
CA ASP A 249 0.56 -7.76 8.02
C ASP A 249 -0.33 -6.50 8.00
N LEU A 250 -0.45 -5.82 9.14
CA LEU A 250 -1.13 -4.52 9.20
C LEU A 250 -0.17 -3.43 8.71
N ARG A 251 -0.44 -2.94 7.51
CA ARG A 251 0.24 -1.81 6.91
C ARG A 251 -0.78 -0.93 6.21
N TRP A 252 -0.73 0.35 6.54
CA TRP A 252 -1.60 1.37 5.97
C TRP A 252 -0.76 2.51 5.45
N ARG A 253 -1.28 3.21 4.46
CA ARG A 253 -0.68 4.43 3.91
C ARG A 253 -1.72 5.52 3.75
N ILE A 254 -1.25 6.76 3.79
CA ILE A 254 -2.03 7.94 3.41
C ILE A 254 -1.17 8.87 2.56
N THR A 255 -1.85 9.61 1.67
CA THR A 255 -1.23 10.49 0.70
C THR A 255 -1.97 11.84 0.64
N ASP A 256 -1.56 12.74 -0.26
CA ASP A 256 -2.25 14.01 -0.51
C ASP A 256 -3.74 13.85 -0.93
N SER A 257 -4.14 12.65 -1.36
CA SER A 257 -5.52 12.27 -1.68
C SER A 257 -6.44 12.16 -0.46
N LEU A 258 -5.87 12.13 0.75
CA LEU A 258 -6.56 12.01 2.05
C LEU A 258 -7.38 10.74 2.22
N LYS A 259 -7.08 9.72 1.42
CA LYS A 259 -7.70 8.41 1.52
C LYS A 259 -6.69 7.43 2.11
N ILE A 260 -7.07 6.81 3.22
CA ILE A 260 -6.29 5.73 3.81
C ILE A 260 -6.44 4.47 2.96
N GLN A 261 -5.33 3.84 2.62
CA GLN A 261 -5.27 2.64 1.79
C GLN A 261 -4.38 1.58 2.46
N SER A 262 -4.73 0.30 2.29
CA SER A 262 -3.89 -0.79 2.77
C SER A 262 -2.67 -0.97 1.88
N GLY A 263 -1.54 -1.38 2.48
CA GLY A 263 -0.28 -1.60 1.77
C GLY A 263 0.76 -0.50 2.01
N SER A 264 1.88 -0.61 1.30
CA SER A 264 3.03 0.30 1.43
C SER A 264 2.88 1.56 0.58
N CYS A 265 3.62 2.60 0.97
CA CYS A 265 4.30 3.44 -0.01
C CYS A 265 5.43 2.53 -0.56
#